data_AF-A0AAP6ZNB8-F1
#
_entry.id   AF-A0AAP6ZNB8-F1
#
_cell.length_a   1.000
_cell.length_b   1.000
_cell.length_c   1.000
_cell.angle_alpha   90.00
_cell.angle_beta   90.00
_cell.angle_gamma   90.00
#
_symmetry.space_group_name_H-M   'P 1'
#
loop_
_entity.id
_entity.type
_entity.pdbx_description
1 polymer ?
#
loop_
_entity_poly.entity_id
_entity_poly.type
_entity_poly.pdbx_seq_one_letter_code
_entity_poly.pdbx_strand_id
1 'polypeptide(L)'
;MVVLLLLGIACAGGGYYIFYLKPQQDAAAAAALMEENKEPPPEPVKEEVPPPPKPEVKDFYVSPPKLGIREYPRYDAFVESVAYRGDKLHILEKKDGWGRISPYYVYEEGGEEVAEWVPMEALLEVAPTITKEERVETVSSYIEKSDDFKQHFEMFVKKTDQLLKEKTCEPEDFEETSGWVRSLTFEQRDVYFVYCGGLKQANKIYLDAQTGEIFYR
;
A
#
# COMPACT_ATOMS: atom_id res chain seq x y z
N MET A 1 -11.42 3.76 -105.94
CA MET A 1 -11.75 4.95 -105.11
C MET A 1 -12.08 4.60 -103.66
N VAL A 2 -12.92 3.60 -103.38
CA VAL A 2 -13.32 3.21 -102.00
C VAL A 2 -12.13 2.85 -101.10
N VAL A 3 -11.11 2.16 -101.62
CA VAL A 3 -9.93 1.72 -100.84
C VAL A 3 -9.07 2.90 -100.34
N LEU A 4 -8.87 3.94 -101.16
CA LEU A 4 -8.10 5.13 -100.76
C LEU A 4 -8.85 5.99 -99.72
N LEU A 5 -10.19 5.99 -99.81
CA LEU A 5 -11.04 6.72 -98.87
C LEU A 5 -11.05 6.03 -97.49
N LEU A 6 -11.06 4.69 -97.47
CA LEU A 6 -10.90 3.90 -96.24
C LEU A 6 -9.52 4.07 -95.60
N LEU A 7 -8.46 4.17 -96.41
CA LEU A 7 -7.10 4.44 -95.93
C LEU A 7 -6.97 5.85 -95.32
N GLY A 8 -7.58 6.86 -95.93
CA GLY A 8 -7.62 8.23 -95.37
C GLY A 8 -8.36 8.30 -94.03
N ILE A 9 -9.50 7.62 -93.91
CA ILE A 9 -10.26 7.56 -92.66
C ILE A 9 -9.51 6.75 -91.59
N ALA A 10 -8.85 5.65 -91.95
CA ALA A 10 -8.04 4.87 -91.02
C ALA A 10 -6.81 5.65 -90.52
N CYS A 11 -6.13 6.42 -91.38
CA CYS A 11 -5.02 7.27 -90.98
C CYS A 11 -5.48 8.46 -90.11
N ALA A 12 -6.64 9.07 -90.41
CA ALA A 12 -7.21 10.13 -89.59
C ALA A 12 -7.65 9.62 -88.21
N GLY A 13 -8.28 8.44 -88.15
CA GLY A 13 -8.66 7.78 -86.91
C GLY A 13 -7.44 7.35 -86.08
N GLY A 14 -6.42 6.81 -86.73
CA GLY A 14 -5.15 6.45 -86.08
C GLY A 14 -4.39 7.66 -85.53
N GLY A 15 -4.38 8.77 -86.28
CA GLY A 15 -3.81 10.04 -85.81
C GLY A 15 -4.55 10.62 -84.61
N TYR A 16 -5.88 10.66 -84.65
CA TYR A 16 -6.71 11.10 -83.51
C TYR A 16 -6.50 10.21 -82.28
N TYR A 17 -6.36 8.90 -82.48
CA TYR A 17 -6.07 7.97 -81.41
C TYR A 17 -4.71 8.25 -80.76
N ILE A 18 -3.64 8.40 -81.55
CA ILE A 18 -2.27 8.59 -81.02
C ILE A 18 -2.08 9.96 -80.39
N PHE A 19 -2.61 11.03 -80.98
CA PHE A 19 -2.33 12.40 -80.52
C PHE A 19 -3.35 12.95 -79.51
N TYR A 20 -4.56 12.37 -79.41
CA TYR A 20 -5.61 12.91 -78.53
C TYR A 20 -6.10 11.91 -77.48
N LEU A 21 -6.43 10.68 -77.88
CA LEU A 21 -6.95 9.66 -76.94
C LEU A 21 -5.86 9.00 -76.10
N LYS A 22 -4.77 8.58 -76.73
CA LYS A 22 -3.67 7.88 -76.04
C LYS A 22 -3.02 8.72 -74.93
N PRO A 23 -2.73 10.02 -75.11
CA PRO A 23 -2.18 10.84 -74.04
C PRO A 23 -3.15 11.00 -72.85
N GLN A 24 -4.46 11.02 -73.10
CA GLN A 24 -5.46 11.04 -72.01
C GLN A 24 -5.52 9.71 -71.28
N GLN A 25 -5.40 8.58 -71.98
CA GLN A 25 -5.33 7.26 -71.36
C GLN A 25 -4.06 7.10 -70.54
N ASP A 26 -2.91 7.53 -71.07
CA ASP A 26 -1.63 7.48 -70.36
C ASP A 26 -1.63 8.43 -69.14
N ALA A 27 -2.25 9.61 -69.25
CA ALA A 27 -2.43 10.52 -68.11
C ALA A 27 -3.40 9.96 -67.06
N ALA A 28 -4.49 9.31 -67.47
CA ALA A 28 -5.41 8.64 -66.56
C ALA A 28 -4.77 7.42 -65.88
N ALA A 29 -3.95 6.65 -66.60
CA ALA A 29 -3.19 5.54 -66.05
C ALA A 29 -2.09 6.02 -65.10
N ALA A 30 -1.40 7.11 -65.41
CA ALA A 30 -0.43 7.73 -64.52
C ALA A 30 -1.12 8.29 -63.25
N ALA A 31 -2.30 8.90 -63.38
CA ALA A 31 -3.10 9.36 -62.24
C ALA A 31 -3.61 8.19 -61.39
N ALA A 32 -4.03 7.08 -62.02
CA ALA A 32 -4.44 5.86 -61.32
C ALA A 32 -3.27 5.21 -60.56
N LEU A 33 -2.08 5.13 -61.18
CA LEU A 33 -0.87 4.65 -60.51
C LEU A 33 -0.42 5.59 -59.37
N MET A 34 -0.66 6.90 -59.49
CA MET A 34 -0.42 7.87 -58.41
C MET A 34 -1.46 7.79 -57.29
N GLU A 35 -2.70 7.39 -57.57
CA GLU A 35 -3.70 7.08 -56.53
C GLU A 35 -3.46 5.72 -55.88
N GLU A 36 -3.07 4.70 -56.64
CA GLU A 36 -2.75 3.37 -56.12
C GLU A 36 -1.49 3.39 -55.24
N ASN A 37 -0.53 4.26 -55.54
CA ASN A 37 0.70 4.44 -54.77
C ASN A 37 0.63 5.56 -53.72
N LYS A 38 -0.56 6.15 -53.49
CA LYS A 38 -0.80 6.90 -52.25
C LYS A 38 -1.04 5.87 -51.16
N GLU A 39 -0.02 5.67 -50.33
CA GLU A 39 -0.22 5.01 -49.05
C GLU A 39 -1.45 5.62 -48.36
N PRO A 40 -2.37 4.80 -47.82
CA PRO A 40 -3.49 5.33 -47.06
C PRO A 40 -2.90 6.24 -45.97
N PRO A 41 -3.53 7.40 -45.69
CA PRO A 41 -3.07 8.26 -44.62
C PRO A 41 -2.89 7.39 -43.37
N PRO A 42 -1.75 7.46 -42.69
CA PRO A 42 -1.48 6.57 -41.56
C PRO A 42 -2.67 6.71 -40.62
N GLU A 43 -3.35 5.58 -40.36
CA GLU A 43 -4.37 5.56 -39.33
C GLU A 43 -3.74 6.20 -38.09
N PRO A 44 -4.43 7.15 -37.41
CA PRO A 44 -3.88 7.73 -36.21
C PRO A 44 -3.56 6.57 -35.29
N VAL A 45 -2.26 6.36 -35.05
CA VAL A 45 -1.78 5.40 -34.08
C VAL A 45 -2.55 5.74 -32.82
N LYS A 46 -3.51 4.90 -32.45
CA LYS A 46 -4.03 4.91 -31.11
C LYS A 46 -2.80 4.60 -30.28
N GLU A 47 -2.21 5.64 -29.70
CA GLU A 47 -1.35 5.47 -28.54
C GLU A 47 -2.16 4.56 -27.62
N GLU A 48 -1.72 3.31 -27.50
CA GLU A 48 -2.17 2.48 -26.40
C GLU A 48 -1.77 3.27 -25.17
N VAL A 49 -2.74 4.00 -24.61
CA VAL A 49 -2.57 4.69 -23.34
C VAL A 49 -1.99 3.62 -22.43
N PRO A 50 -0.74 3.79 -21.95
CA PRO A 50 -0.15 2.79 -21.08
C PRO A 50 -1.18 2.54 -19.97
N PRO A 51 -1.42 1.26 -19.61
CA PRO A 51 -2.40 0.94 -18.59
C PRO A 51 -2.16 1.89 -17.41
N PRO A 52 -3.21 2.54 -16.88
CA PRO A 52 -3.04 3.56 -15.86
C PRO A 52 -2.10 2.99 -14.80
N PRO A 53 -1.06 3.75 -14.38
CA PRO A 53 -0.09 3.25 -13.41
C PRO A 53 -0.87 2.66 -12.25
N LYS A 54 -0.62 1.38 -11.94
CA LYS A 54 -1.33 0.69 -10.85
C LYS A 54 -1.30 1.63 -9.65
N PRO A 55 -2.46 1.90 -9.03
CA PRO A 55 -2.52 2.85 -7.93
C PRO A 55 -1.44 2.46 -6.93
N GLU A 56 -0.50 3.38 -6.68
CA GLU A 56 0.60 3.10 -5.77
C GLU A 56 0.00 2.80 -4.41
N VAL A 57 0.10 1.55 -3.97
CA VAL A 57 -0.33 1.16 -2.64
C VAL A 57 0.58 1.90 -1.66
N LYS A 58 -0.02 2.86 -0.95
CA LYS A 58 0.60 3.64 0.13
C LYS A 58 0.31 3.05 1.50
N ASP A 59 -0.78 2.31 1.63
CA ASP A 59 -1.21 1.71 2.88
C ASP A 59 -0.70 0.27 2.98
N PHE A 60 0.05 -0.01 4.04
CA PHE A 60 0.58 -1.33 4.33
C PHE A 60 0.25 -1.75 5.76
N TYR A 61 0.42 -3.04 6.04
CA TYR A 61 0.19 -3.66 7.33
C TYR A 61 1.47 -4.30 7.84
N VAL A 62 1.75 -4.17 9.13
CA VAL A 62 2.92 -4.80 9.76
C VAL A 62 2.73 -6.33 9.83
N SER A 63 3.72 -7.07 9.36
CA SER A 63 3.76 -8.55 9.38
C SER A 63 4.32 -9.15 10.67
N PRO A 64 5.52 -8.73 11.16
CA PRO A 64 6.10 -9.34 12.36
C PRO A 64 5.32 -8.93 13.63
N PRO A 65 5.41 -9.71 14.73
CA PRO A 65 4.75 -9.38 16.00
C PRO A 65 5.10 -7.98 16.50
N LYS A 66 6.37 -7.60 16.38
CA LYS A 66 6.96 -6.34 16.82
C LYS A 66 7.90 -5.84 15.73
N LEU A 67 7.73 -4.58 15.34
CA LEU A 67 8.54 -3.91 14.32
C LEU A 67 9.07 -2.60 14.88
N GLY A 68 10.39 -2.45 14.97
CA GLY A 68 11.00 -1.17 15.35
C GLY A 68 10.98 -0.20 14.17
N ILE A 69 10.41 0.98 14.39
CA ILE A 69 10.45 2.15 13.52
C ILE A 69 11.74 2.92 13.83
N ARG A 70 12.48 3.31 12.79
CA ARG A 70 13.84 3.83 12.93
C ARG A 70 14.00 5.23 12.38
N GLU A 71 14.92 6.00 12.93
CA GLU A 71 15.21 7.37 12.48
C GLU A 71 15.84 7.45 11.07
N TYR A 72 16.44 6.35 10.61
CA TYR A 72 17.14 6.28 9.32
C TYR A 72 16.85 4.95 8.60
N PRO A 73 16.94 4.91 7.25
CA PRO A 73 16.70 3.71 6.44
C PRO A 73 17.89 2.72 6.52
N ARG A 74 18.21 2.25 7.74
CA ARG A 74 19.29 1.31 8.03
C ARG A 74 18.99 0.54 9.33
N TYR A 75 19.43 -0.72 9.41
CA TYR A 75 19.09 -1.60 10.54
C TYR A 75 19.83 -1.26 11.84
N ASP A 76 20.92 -0.51 11.78
CA ASP A 76 21.72 -0.07 12.93
C ASP A 76 21.28 1.29 13.50
N ALA A 77 20.30 1.96 12.87
CA ALA A 77 19.74 3.21 13.36
C ALA A 77 18.95 3.04 14.66
N PHE A 78 18.84 4.13 15.42
CA PHE A 78 18.03 4.20 16.62
C PHE A 78 16.57 3.84 16.33
N VAL A 79 15.94 3.08 17.23
CA VAL A 79 14.53 2.71 17.15
C VAL A 79 13.76 3.77 17.93
N GLU A 80 13.05 4.64 17.22
CA GLU A 80 12.27 5.73 17.82
C GLU A 80 10.97 5.21 18.43
N SER A 81 10.27 4.34 17.71
CA SER A 81 8.99 3.80 18.14
C SER A 81 8.81 2.36 17.67
N VAL A 82 7.72 1.72 18.09
CA VAL A 82 7.42 0.33 17.76
C VAL A 82 6.03 0.24 17.16
N ALA A 83 5.90 -0.52 16.07
CA ALA A 83 4.62 -0.93 15.52
C ALA A 83 4.39 -2.43 15.73
N TYR A 84 3.13 -2.85 15.83
CA TYR A 84 2.73 -4.21 16.12
C TYR A 84 2.04 -4.86 14.92
N ARG A 85 2.04 -6.19 14.88
CA ARG A 85 1.41 -6.97 13.81
C ARG A 85 -0.02 -6.51 13.53
N GLY A 86 -0.30 -6.22 12.26
CA GLY A 86 -1.61 -5.78 11.80
C GLY A 86 -1.84 -4.28 11.88
N ASP A 87 -0.90 -3.51 12.46
CA ASP A 87 -0.97 -2.06 12.44
C ASP A 87 -0.89 -1.55 11.00
N LYS A 88 -1.74 -0.58 10.69
CA LYS A 88 -1.82 0.04 9.37
C LYS A 88 -0.85 1.22 9.33
N LEU A 89 0.13 1.15 8.43
CA LEU A 89 1.11 2.21 8.19
C LEU A 89 0.87 2.86 6.83
N HIS A 90 1.05 4.19 6.78
CA HIS A 90 0.96 4.96 5.55
C HIS A 90 2.36 5.36 5.09
N ILE A 91 2.81 4.80 3.96
CA ILE A 91 4.14 5.04 3.41
C ILE A 91 4.12 6.27 2.53
N LEU A 92 4.87 7.29 2.94
CA LEU A 92 5.04 8.56 2.24
C LEU A 92 6.08 8.47 1.12
N GLU A 93 7.13 7.68 1.34
CA GLU A 93 8.27 7.57 0.43
C GLU A 93 8.88 6.18 0.51
N LYS A 94 9.36 5.64 -0.62
CA LYS A 94 10.08 4.36 -0.68
C LYS A 94 11.49 4.61 -1.18
N LYS A 95 12.50 4.17 -0.43
CA LYS A 95 13.92 4.35 -0.74
C LYS A 95 14.73 3.13 -0.31
N ASP A 96 15.46 2.52 -1.24
CA ASP A 96 16.42 1.43 -0.96
C ASP A 96 15.85 0.27 -0.11
N GLY A 97 14.58 -0.10 -0.32
CA GLY A 97 13.90 -1.16 0.45
C GLY A 97 13.28 -0.70 1.77
N TRP A 98 13.34 0.60 2.07
CA TRP A 98 12.72 1.22 3.24
C TRP A 98 11.54 2.09 2.83
N GLY A 99 10.55 2.18 3.72
CA GLY A 99 9.41 3.07 3.61
C GLY A 99 9.46 4.11 4.71
N ARG A 100 9.34 5.39 4.35
CA ARG A 100 9.18 6.50 5.32
C ARG A 100 7.71 6.68 5.66
N ILE A 101 7.39 6.82 6.95
CA ILE A 101 6.00 6.95 7.43
C ILE A 101 5.68 8.32 8.03
N SER A 102 6.68 9.09 8.46
CA SER A 102 6.50 10.45 8.98
C SER A 102 7.20 11.50 8.10
N PRO A 103 6.76 12.77 8.08
CA PRO A 103 7.52 13.87 7.49
C PRO A 103 8.94 13.95 8.06
N TYR A 104 9.87 14.58 7.34
CA TYR A 104 11.15 14.92 7.94
C TYR A 104 10.94 15.96 9.04
N TYR A 105 11.63 15.78 10.16
CA TYR A 105 11.60 16.67 11.30
C TYR A 105 13.00 16.78 11.92
N VAL A 106 13.19 17.80 12.77
CA VAL A 106 14.47 18.09 13.42
C VAL A 106 14.22 18.24 14.92
N TYR A 107 15.05 17.62 15.75
CA TYR A 107 14.92 17.71 17.21
C TYR A 107 15.34 19.09 17.78
N GLU A 108 16.37 19.71 17.20
CA GLU A 108 16.93 20.99 17.65
C GLU A 108 17.17 21.93 16.46
N GLU A 109 17.09 23.25 16.66
CA GLU A 109 17.29 24.23 15.59
C GLU A 109 18.71 24.11 14.99
N GLY A 110 18.80 23.75 13.70
CA GLY A 110 20.08 23.49 13.02
C GLY A 110 20.62 22.06 13.17
N GLY A 111 19.85 21.15 13.79
CA GLY A 111 20.16 19.73 13.86
C GLY A 111 19.94 18.99 12.53
N GLU A 112 20.23 17.68 12.54
CA GLU A 112 20.01 16.81 11.38
C GLU A 112 18.52 16.50 11.17
N GLU A 113 18.08 16.49 9.91
CA GLU A 113 16.73 16.06 9.54
C GLU A 113 16.62 14.54 9.63
N VAL A 114 15.71 14.07 10.48
CA VAL A 114 15.37 12.66 10.67
C VAL A 114 13.93 12.40 10.24
N ALA A 115 13.59 11.12 10.06
CA ALA A 115 12.22 10.70 9.83
C ALA A 115 12.02 9.27 10.32
N GLU A 116 10.78 8.81 10.37
CA GLU A 116 10.46 7.45 10.74
C GLU A 116 10.49 6.53 9.51
N TRP A 117 11.33 5.50 9.57
CA TRP A 117 11.56 4.52 8.51
C TRP A 117 11.27 3.10 8.98
N VAL A 118 10.67 2.33 8.08
CA VAL A 118 10.36 0.91 8.28
C VAL A 118 10.87 0.06 7.11
N PRO A 119 11.37 -1.16 7.35
CA PRO A 119 11.80 -2.05 6.28
C PRO A 119 10.57 -2.55 5.51
N MET A 120 10.54 -2.36 4.19
CA MET A 120 9.40 -2.74 3.35
C MET A 120 9.15 -4.25 3.32
N GLU A 121 10.19 -5.07 3.51
CA GLU A 121 10.08 -6.53 3.63
C GLU A 121 9.25 -7.00 4.83
N ALA A 122 9.12 -6.15 5.86
CA ALA A 122 8.32 -6.45 7.05
C ALA A 122 6.85 -6.04 6.89
N LEU A 123 6.47 -5.50 5.74
CA LEU A 123 5.15 -4.95 5.46
C LEU A 123 4.37 -5.80 4.45
N LEU A 124 3.05 -5.79 4.58
CA LEU A 124 2.11 -6.49 3.70
C LEU A 124 1.11 -5.50 3.11
N GLU A 125 0.75 -5.67 1.85
CA GLU A 125 -0.30 -4.84 1.21
C GLU A 125 -1.70 -5.16 1.76
N VAL A 126 -1.89 -6.37 2.28
CA VAL A 126 -3.15 -6.86 2.83
C VAL A 126 -2.95 -7.19 4.30
N ALA A 127 -3.97 -6.88 5.11
CA ALA A 127 -3.95 -7.20 6.53
C ALA A 127 -3.72 -8.70 6.75
N PRO A 128 -2.80 -9.10 7.65
CA PRO A 128 -2.57 -10.50 7.93
C PRO A 128 -3.81 -11.12 8.58
N THR A 129 -4.21 -12.30 8.12
CA THR A 129 -5.21 -13.12 8.79
C THR A 129 -4.58 -13.78 10.02
N ILE A 130 -4.86 -13.24 11.21
CA ILE A 130 -4.36 -13.77 12.47
C ILE A 130 -5.37 -14.81 13.00
N THR A 131 -4.90 -16.02 13.27
CA THR A 131 -5.72 -17.07 13.89
C THR A 131 -6.04 -16.74 15.35
N LYS A 132 -7.04 -17.41 15.95
CA LYS A 132 -7.38 -17.17 17.36
C LYS A 132 -6.24 -17.59 18.28
N GLU A 133 -5.57 -18.67 17.92
CA GLU A 133 -4.46 -19.26 18.65
C GLU A 133 -3.24 -18.34 18.64
N GLU A 134 -2.84 -17.83 17.47
CA GLU A 134 -1.75 -16.84 17.36
C GLU A 134 -2.07 -15.54 18.10
N ARG A 135 -3.35 -15.13 18.12
CA ARG A 135 -3.78 -13.95 18.86
C ARG A 135 -3.64 -14.18 20.37
N VAL A 136 -4.06 -15.33 20.87
CA VAL A 136 -3.90 -15.70 22.28
C VAL A 136 -2.42 -15.74 22.66
N GLU A 137 -1.57 -16.35 21.83
CA GLU A 137 -0.12 -16.39 22.04
C GLU A 137 0.48 -14.99 22.10
N THR A 138 0.17 -14.14 21.11
CA THR A 138 0.66 -12.76 21.03
C THR A 138 0.18 -11.92 22.22
N VAL A 139 -1.08 -12.04 22.62
CA VAL A 139 -1.60 -11.29 23.78
C VAL A 139 -0.97 -11.81 25.07
N SER A 140 -0.82 -13.12 25.20
CA SER A 140 -0.23 -13.73 26.40
C SER A 140 1.22 -13.33 26.63
N SER A 141 2.01 -13.10 25.57
CA SER A 141 3.40 -12.68 25.72
C SER A 141 3.52 -11.27 26.32
N TYR A 142 2.55 -10.39 26.09
CA TYR A 142 2.53 -9.04 26.69
C TYR A 142 2.26 -9.06 28.20
N ILE A 143 1.57 -10.10 28.69
CA ILE A 143 1.09 -10.17 30.08
C ILE A 143 1.63 -11.37 30.85
N GLU A 144 2.63 -12.08 30.31
CA GLU A 144 3.17 -13.31 30.92
C GLU A 144 3.74 -13.09 32.33
N LYS A 145 4.16 -11.86 32.64
CA LYS A 145 4.76 -11.45 33.92
C LYS A 145 3.74 -10.91 34.92
N SER A 146 2.44 -10.97 34.60
CA SER A 146 1.38 -10.53 35.49
C SER A 146 1.39 -11.29 36.82
N ASP A 147 0.96 -10.63 37.87
CA ASP A 147 0.67 -11.29 39.15
C ASP A 147 -0.44 -12.34 38.95
N ASP A 148 -0.25 -13.53 39.52
CA ASP A 148 -1.20 -14.64 39.45
C ASP A 148 -1.64 -15.03 38.02
N PHE A 149 -0.77 -14.79 37.03
CA PHE A 149 -1.05 -14.99 35.60
C PHE A 149 -1.65 -16.37 35.28
N LYS A 150 -1.09 -17.44 35.84
CA LYS A 150 -1.57 -18.81 35.61
C LYS A 150 -2.96 -19.07 36.16
N GLN A 151 -3.32 -18.40 37.26
CA GLN A 151 -4.61 -18.58 37.93
C GLN A 151 -5.74 -17.88 37.17
N HIS A 152 -5.45 -16.73 36.56
CA HIS A 152 -6.43 -15.90 35.86
C HIS A 152 -6.17 -15.78 34.36
N PHE A 153 -5.45 -16.74 33.77
CA PHE A 153 -4.97 -16.71 32.39
C PHE A 153 -6.05 -16.33 31.38
N GLU A 154 -7.18 -17.05 31.39
CA GLU A 154 -8.27 -16.83 30.44
C GLU A 154 -8.86 -15.41 30.57
N MET A 155 -9.02 -14.93 31.80
CA MET A 155 -9.59 -13.61 32.07
C MET A 155 -8.63 -12.50 31.63
N PHE A 156 -7.35 -12.61 31.98
CA PHE A 156 -6.36 -11.62 31.61
C PHE A 156 -6.17 -11.55 30.10
N VAL A 157 -6.01 -12.68 29.41
CA VAL A 157 -5.86 -12.70 27.95
C VAL A 157 -7.10 -12.09 27.28
N LYS A 158 -8.30 -12.48 27.71
CA LYS A 158 -9.55 -11.95 27.14
C LYS A 158 -9.68 -10.44 27.33
N LYS A 159 -9.35 -9.94 28.53
CA LYS A 159 -9.52 -8.52 28.88
C LYS A 159 -8.44 -7.65 28.28
N THR A 160 -7.20 -8.12 28.26
CA THR A 160 -6.11 -7.48 27.50
C THR A 160 -6.46 -7.43 26.02
N ASP A 161 -6.91 -8.52 25.41
CA ASP A 161 -7.33 -8.53 24.00
C ASP A 161 -8.46 -7.52 23.72
N GLN A 162 -9.43 -7.42 24.63
CA GLN A 162 -10.50 -6.42 24.55
C GLN A 162 -9.94 -4.99 24.58
N LEU A 163 -9.09 -4.68 25.55
CA LEU A 163 -8.50 -3.34 25.72
C LEU A 163 -7.65 -2.93 24.51
N LEU A 164 -6.87 -3.85 23.94
CA LEU A 164 -6.07 -3.62 22.74
C LEU A 164 -6.96 -3.37 21.51
N LYS A 165 -8.07 -4.10 21.37
CA LYS A 165 -9.03 -3.90 20.25
C LYS A 165 -9.77 -2.58 20.33
N GLU A 166 -10.11 -2.16 21.55
CA GLU A 166 -10.77 -0.88 21.83
C GLU A 166 -9.80 0.31 21.73
N LYS A 167 -8.48 0.05 21.58
CA LYS A 167 -7.41 1.06 21.62
C LYS A 167 -7.38 1.86 22.92
N THR A 168 -7.87 1.25 24.00
CA THR A 168 -7.79 1.83 25.35
C THR A 168 -6.39 1.68 25.91
N CYS A 169 -5.70 0.60 25.52
CA CYS A 169 -4.32 0.31 25.88
C CYS A 169 -3.54 -0.11 24.63
N GLU A 170 -2.23 0.06 24.69
CA GLU A 170 -1.27 -0.42 23.70
C GLU A 170 -0.45 -1.57 24.30
N PRO A 171 0.18 -2.44 23.49
CA PRO A 171 0.98 -3.52 24.04
C PRO A 171 2.15 -3.02 24.92
N GLU A 172 2.70 -1.85 24.59
CA GLU A 172 3.75 -1.20 25.39
C GLU A 172 3.30 -0.89 26.83
N ASP A 173 2.04 -0.49 27.03
CA ASP A 173 1.48 -0.24 28.37
C ASP A 173 1.62 -1.46 29.30
N PHE A 174 1.40 -2.66 28.75
CA PHE A 174 1.55 -3.91 29.49
C PHE A 174 3.03 -4.28 29.67
N GLU A 175 3.92 -3.93 28.73
CA GLU A 175 5.36 -4.12 28.90
C GLU A 175 5.90 -3.22 30.02
N GLU A 176 5.46 -1.96 30.10
CA GLU A 176 5.87 -1.00 31.14
C GLU A 176 5.51 -1.47 32.56
N THR A 177 4.28 -1.95 32.75
CA THR A 177 3.83 -2.46 34.06
C THR A 177 4.16 -3.92 34.30
N SER A 178 4.80 -4.60 33.34
CA SER A 178 5.01 -6.05 33.35
C SER A 178 3.70 -6.85 33.48
N GLY A 179 2.62 -6.36 32.87
CA GLY A 179 1.31 -6.99 32.85
C GLY A 179 0.35 -6.46 33.93
N TRP A 180 -0.58 -7.31 34.35
CA TRP A 180 -1.56 -7.01 35.39
C TRP A 180 -0.94 -7.12 36.79
N VAL A 181 -1.05 -6.04 37.57
CA VAL A 181 -0.46 -5.95 38.92
C VAL A 181 -1.54 -6.07 39.97
N ARG A 182 -1.35 -6.88 41.00
CA ARG A 182 -2.31 -7.10 42.09
C ARG A 182 -2.50 -5.82 42.91
N SER A 183 -3.76 -5.41 43.07
CA SER A 183 -4.12 -4.23 43.87
C SER A 183 -4.18 -4.54 45.36
N LEU A 184 -3.31 -3.91 46.16
CA LEU A 184 -3.34 -4.03 47.62
C LEU A 184 -4.53 -3.30 48.28
N THR A 185 -5.26 -2.46 47.54
CA THR A 185 -6.41 -1.72 48.10
C THR A 185 -7.66 -2.60 48.28
N PHE A 186 -7.76 -3.67 47.50
CA PHE A 186 -8.91 -4.57 47.53
C PHE A 186 -8.46 -5.95 48.03
N GLU A 187 -8.27 -6.08 49.33
CA GLU A 187 -7.73 -7.31 49.94
C GLU A 187 -8.68 -8.51 49.79
N GLN A 188 -10.00 -8.27 49.81
CA GLN A 188 -11.02 -9.32 49.76
C GLN A 188 -11.47 -9.70 48.34
N ARG A 189 -10.94 -9.03 47.31
CA ARG A 189 -11.28 -9.25 45.91
C ARG A 189 -10.02 -9.44 45.09
N ASP A 190 -10.05 -10.30 44.08
CA ASP A 190 -8.93 -10.49 43.18
C ASP A 190 -8.91 -9.38 42.12
N VAL A 191 -8.54 -8.18 42.58
CA VAL A 191 -8.45 -7.00 41.74
C VAL A 191 -7.01 -6.76 41.32
N TYR A 192 -6.82 -6.55 40.03
CA TYR A 192 -5.56 -6.22 39.39
C TYR A 192 -5.68 -4.87 38.68
N PHE A 193 -4.56 -4.28 38.31
CA PHE A 193 -4.54 -3.04 37.55
C PHE A 193 -3.41 -2.99 36.54
N VAL A 194 -3.58 -2.12 35.56
CA VAL A 194 -2.57 -1.70 34.58
C VAL A 194 -2.68 -0.19 34.38
N TYR A 195 -1.61 0.44 33.88
CA TYR A 195 -1.63 1.83 33.45
C TYR A 195 -1.62 1.87 31.93
N CYS A 196 -2.59 2.53 31.32
CA CYS A 196 -2.67 2.68 29.88
C CYS A 196 -2.58 4.15 29.46
N GLY A 197 -1.58 4.52 28.66
CA GLY A 197 -1.29 5.91 28.30
C GLY A 197 -0.45 6.65 29.35
N GLY A 198 0.34 5.93 30.15
CA GLY A 198 1.31 6.45 31.13
C GLY A 198 0.91 6.33 32.60
N LEU A 199 1.85 6.60 33.52
CA LEU A 199 1.76 6.26 34.96
C LEU A 199 0.87 7.17 35.85
N LYS A 200 -0.05 7.94 35.27
CA LYS A 200 -0.97 8.81 36.04
C LYS A 200 -2.14 7.99 36.59
N GLN A 201 -2.73 8.43 37.71
CA GLN A 201 -3.88 7.73 38.28
C GLN A 201 -5.09 7.69 37.32
N ALA A 202 -5.30 8.72 36.51
CA ALA A 202 -6.37 8.75 35.50
C ALA A 202 -6.23 7.66 34.43
N ASN A 203 -5.02 7.14 34.22
CA ASN A 203 -4.70 6.10 33.25
C ASN A 203 -4.76 4.69 33.87
N LYS A 204 -5.09 4.60 35.16
CA LYS A 204 -5.11 3.35 35.89
C LYS A 204 -6.43 2.64 35.67
N ILE A 205 -6.36 1.45 35.10
CA ILE A 205 -7.50 0.60 34.81
C ILE A 205 -7.47 -0.56 35.79
N TYR A 206 -8.58 -0.80 36.49
CA TYR A 206 -8.73 -1.95 37.38
C TYR A 206 -9.54 -3.05 36.70
N LEU A 207 -9.17 -4.30 36.99
CA LEU A 207 -9.86 -5.51 36.57
C LEU A 207 -10.15 -6.35 37.80
N ASP A 208 -11.42 -6.70 38.01
CA ASP A 208 -11.78 -7.82 38.89
C ASP A 208 -11.65 -9.13 38.11
N ALA A 209 -10.71 -9.99 38.51
CA ALA A 209 -10.41 -11.23 37.79
C ALA A 209 -11.49 -12.31 37.95
N GLN A 210 -12.37 -12.20 38.96
CA GLN A 210 -13.45 -13.14 39.19
C GLN A 210 -14.67 -12.81 38.34
N THR A 211 -15.05 -11.53 38.29
CA THR A 211 -16.23 -11.08 37.53
C THR A 211 -15.91 -10.66 36.10
N GLY A 212 -14.66 -10.30 35.82
CA GLY A 212 -14.24 -9.69 34.56
C GLY A 212 -14.66 -8.22 34.42
N GLU A 213 -15.07 -7.57 35.51
CA GLU A 213 -15.45 -6.16 35.54
C GLU A 213 -14.22 -5.26 35.40
N ILE A 214 -14.28 -4.31 34.46
CA ILE A 214 -13.30 -3.23 34.34
C ILE A 214 -13.88 -1.97 34.96
N PHE A 215 -13.11 -1.29 35.80
CA PHE A 215 -13.52 -0.04 36.45
C PHE A 215 -12.35 0.92 36.67
N TYR A 216 -12.69 2.19 36.94
CA TYR A 216 -11.75 3.30 37.08
C TYR A 216 -11.94 3.98 38.45
N ARG A 217 -10.91 4.70 38.92
CA ARG A 217 -10.94 5.41 40.21
C ARG A 217 -10.30 6.78 40.16
#